data_AF-A0AAV8ZJ31-F1
#
_entry.id   AF-A0AAV8ZJ31-F1
#
_cell.length_a   1.000
_cell.length_b   1.000
_cell.length_c   1.000
_cell.angle_alpha   90.00
_cell.angle_beta   90.00
_cell.angle_gamma   90.00
#
_symmetry.space_group_name_H-M   'P 1'
#
loop_
_entity.id
_entity.type
_entity.pdbx_description
1 polymer ?
#
loop_
_entity_poly.entity_id
_entity_poly.type
_entity_poly.pdbx_seq_one_letter_code
_entity_poly.pdbx_strand_id
1 'polypeptide(L)'
;MSHQTGIKANDDLKKFFAKCRDGKVRVIKVSIEEEQLVLSDHKDVKNNWEKDFDKYITPLIEENQPCYILYRQQKILLGLNGYLLVGVQILHRFAKKCCTHLRKLPLNKSLGHLRSKTEIHGTMISDVTLNGYIKHKKSAAAPAPLSMREEELQEIKRTEVNTDISIDTKQQTLSGVAFPITQAAKQTILDMARGSYDYVQFRIDIEEETIHLVCAENIPLEKLPSRVPSDRGRYHLYKFKHTHEGDYMENIGKNS
;
A
#
# COMPACT_ATOMS: atom_id res chain seq x y z
N MET A 1 19.27 6.56 -18.43
CA MET A 1 19.58 7.76 -19.24
C MET A 1 19.56 7.34 -20.71
N SER A 2 18.38 7.33 -21.32
CA SER A 2 18.19 6.84 -22.69
C SER A 2 18.38 7.98 -23.70
N HIS A 3 19.42 7.85 -24.54
CA HIS A 3 19.76 8.61 -25.75
C HIS A 3 18.90 9.85 -26.06
N GLN A 4 19.24 11.00 -25.47
CA GLN A 4 18.58 12.26 -25.81
C GLN A 4 19.19 12.82 -27.12
N THR A 5 18.35 12.99 -28.15
CA THR A 5 18.73 13.82 -29.31
C THR A 5 18.64 15.30 -28.91
N GLY A 6 19.61 16.13 -29.30
CA GLY A 6 19.75 17.54 -28.90
C GLY A 6 18.70 18.50 -29.45
N ILE A 7 17.55 17.97 -29.86
CA ILE A 7 16.49 18.64 -30.60
C ILE A 7 15.69 19.54 -29.66
N LYS A 8 15.50 20.79 -30.08
CA LYS A 8 14.86 21.83 -29.28
C LYS A 8 13.59 22.31 -29.96
N ALA A 9 12.67 22.84 -29.16
CA ALA A 9 11.53 23.57 -29.69
C ALA A 9 11.98 24.90 -30.28
N ASN A 10 11.48 25.22 -31.48
CA ASN A 10 11.67 26.51 -32.09
C ASN A 10 11.06 27.61 -31.17
N ASP A 11 11.65 28.80 -31.15
CA ASP A 11 11.24 29.88 -30.29
C ASP A 11 9.81 30.36 -30.61
N ASP A 12 9.37 30.22 -31.85
CA ASP A 12 7.99 30.51 -32.25
C ASP A 12 6.99 29.51 -31.64
N LEU A 13 7.37 28.24 -31.56
CA LEU A 13 6.55 27.23 -30.87
C LEU A 13 6.46 27.52 -29.36
N LYS A 14 7.55 27.95 -28.73
CA LYS A 14 7.54 28.35 -27.31
C LYS A 14 6.65 29.57 -27.07
N LYS A 15 6.74 30.59 -27.93
CA LYS A 15 5.85 31.77 -27.89
C LYS A 15 4.39 31.36 -28.07
N PHE A 16 4.12 30.41 -28.96
CA PHE A 16 2.77 29.89 -29.17
C PHE A 16 2.24 29.15 -27.94
N PHE A 17 3.04 28.30 -27.30
CA PHE A 17 2.66 27.66 -26.03
C PHE A 17 2.35 28.67 -24.92
N ALA A 18 3.05 29.80 -24.88
CA ALA A 18 2.72 30.87 -23.95
C ALA A 18 1.33 31.48 -24.23
N LYS A 19 0.97 31.68 -25.51
CA LYS A 19 -0.37 32.16 -25.93
C LYS A 19 -1.48 31.15 -25.66
N CYS A 20 -1.20 29.85 -25.76
CA CYS A 20 -2.19 28.80 -25.54
C CYS A 20 -2.72 28.74 -24.09
N ARG A 21 -2.06 29.41 -23.13
CA ARG A 21 -2.50 29.53 -21.73
C ARG A 21 -3.88 30.17 -21.58
N ASP A 22 -4.23 31.06 -22.51
CA ASP A 22 -5.54 31.75 -22.53
C ASP A 22 -6.72 30.79 -22.78
N GLY A 23 -6.42 29.56 -23.21
CA GLY A 23 -7.41 28.52 -23.35
C GLY A 23 -8.35 28.69 -24.55
N LYS A 24 -7.92 29.43 -25.58
CA LYS A 24 -8.66 29.57 -26.85
C LYS A 24 -8.38 28.42 -27.82
N VAL A 25 -7.21 27.79 -27.69
CA VAL A 25 -6.74 26.71 -28.57
C VAL A 25 -7.17 25.35 -28.05
N ARG A 26 -7.74 24.52 -28.93
CA ARG A 26 -8.16 23.14 -28.67
C ARG A 26 -7.10 22.12 -29.05
N VAL A 27 -6.52 22.25 -30.24
CA VAL A 27 -5.57 21.28 -30.80
C VAL A 27 -4.33 21.99 -31.31
N ILE A 28 -3.16 21.40 -31.09
CA ILE A 28 -1.86 21.85 -31.60
C ILE A 28 -1.17 20.63 -32.22
N LYS A 29 -0.87 20.70 -33.52
CA LYS A 29 -0.05 19.73 -34.25
C LYS A 29 1.40 20.24 -34.27
N VAL A 30 2.30 19.43 -33.76
CA VAL A 30 3.74 19.67 -33.75
C VAL A 30 4.40 18.61 -34.62
N SER A 31 5.12 19.03 -35.65
CA SER A 31 5.93 18.14 -36.49
C SER A 31 7.40 18.36 -36.21
N ILE A 32 8.22 17.42 -36.69
CA ILE A 32 9.66 17.51 -36.57
C ILE A 32 10.25 17.77 -37.95
N GLU A 33 10.82 18.94 -38.14
CA GLU A 33 11.45 19.39 -39.38
C GLU A 33 12.87 19.85 -39.04
N GLU A 34 13.86 19.46 -39.84
CA GLU A 34 15.27 19.91 -39.70
C GLU A 34 15.82 19.85 -38.25
N GLU A 35 15.53 18.77 -37.52
CA GLU A 35 15.95 18.59 -36.12
C GLU A 35 15.42 19.65 -35.14
N GLN A 36 14.27 20.26 -35.44
CA GLN A 36 13.56 21.17 -34.55
C GLN A 36 12.08 20.78 -34.42
N LEU A 37 11.46 21.14 -33.29
CA LEU A 37 10.01 21.01 -33.12
C LEU A 37 9.35 22.28 -33.64
N VAL A 38 8.50 22.13 -34.65
CA VAL A 38 7.80 23.22 -35.33
C VAL A 38 6.29 23.09 -35.15
N LEU A 39 5.61 24.23 -35.10
CA LEU A 39 4.14 24.29 -35.11
C LEU A 39 3.66 24.05 -36.54
N SER A 40 2.90 22.98 -36.78
CA SER A 40 2.36 22.69 -38.12
C SER A 40 0.94 23.18 -38.31
N ASP A 41 0.04 22.92 -37.36
CA ASP A 41 -1.35 23.37 -37.42
C ASP A 41 -1.91 23.56 -36.01
N HIS A 42 -2.94 24.37 -35.88
CA HIS A 42 -3.71 24.54 -34.64
C HIS A 42 -5.19 24.76 -34.95
N LYS A 43 -6.05 24.38 -34.00
CA LYS A 43 -7.49 24.62 -34.09
C LYS A 43 -8.01 25.19 -32.77
N ASP A 44 -8.87 26.19 -32.88
CA ASP A 44 -9.53 26.80 -31.73
C ASP A 44 -10.70 25.96 -31.21
N VAL A 45 -11.12 26.25 -29.98
CA VAL A 45 -12.28 25.62 -29.35
C VAL A 45 -13.57 26.04 -30.06
N LYS A 46 -14.37 25.08 -30.54
CA LYS A 46 -15.71 25.36 -31.07
C LYS A 46 -16.82 24.74 -30.22
N ASN A 47 -16.71 23.47 -29.86
CA ASN A 47 -17.76 22.76 -29.11
C ASN A 47 -17.18 22.04 -27.88
N ASN A 48 -17.98 21.11 -27.33
CA ASN A 48 -17.53 20.16 -26.33
C ASN A 48 -16.36 19.34 -26.86
N TRP A 49 -15.40 19.06 -25.99
CA TRP A 49 -14.15 18.37 -26.33
C TRP A 49 -14.41 17.00 -27.00
N GLU A 50 -15.39 16.23 -26.54
CA GLU A 50 -15.70 14.91 -27.15
C GLU A 50 -16.12 15.03 -28.62
N LYS A 51 -16.95 16.02 -28.95
CA LYS A 51 -17.45 16.25 -30.31
C LYS A 51 -16.37 16.81 -31.24
N ASP A 52 -15.44 17.58 -30.68
CA ASP A 52 -14.33 18.19 -31.40
C ASP A 52 -13.17 17.20 -31.62
N PHE A 53 -13.07 16.14 -30.80
CA PHE A 53 -11.94 15.21 -30.78
C PHE A 53 -11.72 14.53 -32.14
N ASP A 54 -12.68 13.73 -32.59
CA ASP A 54 -12.56 12.96 -33.83
C ASP A 54 -12.54 13.88 -35.06
N LYS A 55 -13.28 14.99 -35.02
CA LYS A 55 -13.35 15.96 -36.12
C LYS A 55 -12.03 16.69 -36.37
N TYR A 56 -11.28 17.00 -35.32
CA TYR A 56 -10.01 17.72 -35.47
C TYR A 56 -8.82 16.79 -35.59
N ILE A 57 -8.80 15.66 -34.90
CA ILE A 57 -7.63 14.78 -34.89
C ILE A 57 -7.50 14.01 -36.20
N THR A 58 -8.59 13.42 -36.71
CA THR A 58 -8.57 12.59 -37.92
C THR A 58 -7.95 13.29 -39.14
N PRO A 59 -8.33 14.53 -39.49
CA PRO A 59 -7.75 15.22 -40.66
C PRO A 59 -6.33 15.77 -40.43
N LEU A 60 -5.90 15.93 -39.17
CA LEU A 60 -4.55 16.42 -38.85
C LEU A 60 -3.47 15.36 -39.02
N ILE A 61 -3.88 14.09 -39.06
CA ILE A 61 -3.00 12.94 -39.15
C ILE A 61 -2.69 12.69 -40.63
N GLU A 62 -1.41 12.76 -40.98
CA GLU A 62 -0.91 12.43 -42.31
C GLU A 62 -0.31 11.02 -42.31
N GLU A 63 -0.60 10.25 -43.36
CA GLU A 63 0.05 8.96 -43.59
C GLU A 63 1.56 9.18 -43.82
N ASN A 64 2.40 8.36 -43.18
CA ASN A 64 3.87 8.35 -43.34
C ASN A 64 4.65 9.53 -42.73
N GLN A 65 4.00 10.40 -41.95
CA GLN A 65 4.67 11.45 -41.17
C GLN A 65 4.31 11.38 -39.68
N PRO A 66 5.32 11.21 -38.79
CA PRO A 66 5.07 11.22 -37.37
C PRO A 66 4.84 12.66 -36.87
N CYS A 67 3.83 12.85 -36.03
CA CYS A 67 3.51 14.14 -35.45
C CYS A 67 3.08 14.01 -33.99
N TYR A 68 3.32 15.04 -33.19
CA TYR A 68 2.75 15.11 -31.85
C TYR A 68 1.52 15.99 -31.88
N ILE A 69 0.42 15.51 -31.31
CA ILE A 69 -0.83 16.26 -31.23
C ILE A 69 -1.11 16.56 -29.76
N LEU A 70 -1.17 17.84 -29.41
CA LEU A 70 -1.59 18.29 -28.09
C LEU A 70 -3.08 18.63 -28.17
N TYR A 71 -3.89 17.94 -27.39
CA TYR A 71 -5.34 18.13 -27.35
C TYR A 71 -5.77 18.62 -25.97
N ARG A 72 -6.51 19.72 -25.89
CA ARG A 72 -6.96 20.28 -24.61
C ARG A 72 -8.28 19.66 -24.15
N GLN A 73 -8.24 18.97 -23.02
CA GLN A 73 -9.44 18.49 -22.33
C GLN A 73 -10.02 19.56 -21.42
N GLN A 74 -11.35 19.57 -21.28
CA GLN A 74 -12.07 20.60 -20.52
C GLN A 74 -12.10 20.33 -19.00
N LYS A 75 -11.61 19.17 -18.52
CA LYS A 75 -11.64 18.86 -17.09
C LYS A 75 -10.68 19.76 -16.31
N ILE A 76 -11.23 20.84 -15.77
CA ILE A 76 -10.66 21.67 -14.72
C ILE A 76 -10.68 20.83 -13.44
N LEU A 77 -9.53 20.32 -13.02
CA LEU A 77 -9.35 19.91 -11.63
C LEU A 77 -8.33 20.87 -11.02
N LEU A 78 -8.73 21.62 -10.00
CA LEU A 78 -7.89 22.58 -9.26
C LEU A 78 -7.25 23.68 -10.13
N GLY A 79 -8.04 24.39 -10.95
CA GLY A 79 -7.56 25.61 -11.63
C GLY A 79 -6.48 25.40 -12.72
N LEU A 80 -6.09 24.16 -12.98
CA LEU A 80 -5.13 23.81 -14.01
C LEU A 80 -5.85 23.21 -15.22
N ASN A 81 -5.77 23.94 -16.33
CA ASN A 81 -6.19 23.46 -17.64
C ASN A 81 -5.28 22.30 -18.06
N GLY A 82 -5.72 21.06 -17.85
CA GLY A 82 -4.95 19.88 -18.22
C GLY A 82 -4.90 19.68 -19.75
N TYR A 83 -3.70 19.61 -20.31
CA TYR A 83 -3.50 19.20 -21.70
C TYR A 83 -3.39 17.66 -21.76
N LEU A 84 -4.05 17.05 -22.74
CA LEU A 84 -3.80 15.67 -23.16
C LEU A 84 -2.75 15.72 -24.27
N LEU A 85 -1.67 14.96 -24.14
CA LEU A 85 -0.69 14.81 -25.22
C LEU A 85 -0.94 13.48 -25.89
N VAL A 86 -1.29 13.55 -27.17
CA VAL A 86 -1.53 12.41 -28.02
C VAL A 86 -0.34 12.29 -28.94
N GLY A 87 0.59 11.42 -28.58
CA GLY A 87 1.77 11.12 -29.39
C GLY A 87 1.42 10.16 -30.50
N VAL A 88 0.99 10.67 -31.65
CA VAL A 88 0.63 9.85 -32.81
C VAL A 88 1.89 9.48 -33.59
N GLN A 89 2.16 8.19 -33.75
CA GLN A 89 3.17 7.75 -34.70
C GLN A 89 2.52 6.84 -35.72
N ILE A 90 2.08 7.41 -36.83
CA ILE A 90 1.66 6.60 -37.96
C ILE A 90 2.91 6.09 -38.66
N LEU A 91 3.10 4.78 -38.54
CA LEU A 91 4.28 4.09 -39.01
C LEU A 91 4.06 3.58 -40.44
N HIS A 92 4.89 4.06 -41.35
CA HIS A 92 5.38 3.20 -42.42
C HIS A 92 6.90 3.32 -42.50
N ARG A 93 7.55 2.15 -42.48
CA ARG A 93 9.00 1.91 -42.52
C ARG A 93 9.78 2.20 -41.23
N PHE A 94 10.57 1.21 -40.82
CA PHE A 94 11.36 1.15 -39.57
C PHE A 94 12.32 2.33 -39.35
N ALA A 95 12.73 3.08 -40.39
CA ALA A 95 13.74 4.14 -40.30
C ALA A 95 13.28 5.39 -39.52
N LYS A 96 11.99 5.76 -39.53
CA LYS A 96 11.47 6.92 -38.77
C LYS A 96 11.01 6.57 -37.35
N LYS A 97 11.07 5.29 -36.96
CA LYS A 97 10.57 4.75 -35.68
C LYS A 97 11.42 5.20 -34.49
N CYS A 98 12.74 5.33 -34.69
CA CYS A 98 13.68 5.73 -33.64
C CYS A 98 13.61 7.24 -33.33
N CYS A 99 13.62 8.09 -34.37
CA CYS A 99 13.69 9.55 -34.22
C CYS A 99 12.54 10.11 -33.37
N THR A 100 11.35 9.54 -33.46
CA THR A 100 10.14 10.05 -32.80
C THR A 100 9.98 9.54 -31.37
N HIS A 101 10.64 8.44 -31.00
CA HIS A 101 10.72 8.00 -29.61
C HIS A 101 11.77 8.80 -28.84
N LEU A 102 12.90 9.12 -29.47
CA LEU A 102 14.03 9.84 -28.85
C LEU A 102 13.83 11.37 -28.71
N ARG A 103 12.71 11.91 -29.19
CA ARG A 103 12.37 13.35 -29.22
C ARG A 103 11.18 13.73 -28.33
N LYS A 104 10.63 12.78 -27.55
CA LYS A 104 9.52 13.00 -26.59
C LYS A 104 9.91 13.87 -25.38
N LEU A 105 11.09 13.59 -24.81
CA LEU A 105 11.65 14.32 -23.66
C LEU A 105 11.81 15.83 -23.90
N PRO A 106 12.40 16.30 -25.02
CA PRO A 106 12.53 17.75 -25.26
C PRO A 106 11.19 18.45 -25.47
N LEU A 107 10.17 17.79 -26.04
CA LEU A 107 8.82 18.34 -26.14
C LEU A 107 8.17 18.51 -24.75
N ASN A 108 8.27 17.50 -23.89
CA ASN A 108 7.78 17.58 -22.51
C ASN A 108 8.53 18.65 -21.70
N LYS A 109 9.84 18.84 -21.94
CA LYS A 109 10.62 19.93 -21.33
C LYS A 109 10.18 21.31 -21.83
N SER A 110 9.86 21.48 -23.12
CA SER A 110 9.45 22.78 -23.68
C SER A 110 8.03 23.20 -23.29
N LEU A 111 7.16 22.23 -22.96
CA LEU A 111 5.81 22.47 -22.47
C LEU A 111 5.76 23.06 -21.05
N GLY A 112 6.81 22.85 -20.24
CA GLY A 112 6.90 23.39 -18.87
C GLY A 112 5.72 22.98 -17.99
N HIS A 113 4.94 23.97 -17.52
CA HIS A 113 3.74 23.77 -16.68
C HIS A 113 2.51 23.23 -17.45
N LEU A 114 2.51 23.25 -18.79
CA LEU A 114 1.47 22.57 -19.60
C LEU A 114 1.67 21.04 -19.63
N ARG A 115 2.24 20.47 -18.56
CA ARG A 115 2.58 19.05 -18.48
C ARG A 115 1.33 18.21 -18.70
N SER A 116 1.45 17.27 -19.61
CA SER A 116 0.33 16.47 -20.05
C SER A 116 -0.07 15.45 -18.99
N LYS A 117 -1.37 15.36 -18.70
CA LYS A 117 -1.90 14.46 -17.66
C LYS A 117 -2.00 13.02 -18.16
N THR A 118 -2.17 12.84 -19.45
CA THR A 118 -2.31 11.53 -20.06
C THR A 118 -1.60 11.56 -21.41
N GLU A 119 -0.87 10.50 -21.67
CA GLU A 119 -0.13 10.29 -22.90
C GLU A 119 -0.72 9.07 -23.60
N ILE A 120 -1.03 9.20 -24.89
CA ILE A 120 -1.50 8.09 -25.71
C ILE A 120 -0.52 7.93 -26.85
N HIS A 121 -0.10 6.70 -27.09
CA HIS A 121 0.69 6.34 -28.25
C HIS A 121 -0.18 5.54 -29.21
N GLY A 122 -0.46 6.10 -30.38
CA GLY A 122 -1.21 5.43 -31.44
C GLY A 122 -0.31 5.04 -32.60
N THR A 123 -0.49 3.83 -33.11
CA THR A 123 0.17 3.33 -34.33
C THR A 123 -0.76 3.33 -35.54
N MET A 124 -2.07 3.20 -35.27
CA MET A 124 -3.14 3.27 -36.25
C MET A 124 -4.07 4.44 -35.94
N ILE A 125 -4.81 4.92 -36.94
CA ILE A 125 -5.79 6.01 -36.76
C ILE A 125 -6.85 5.61 -35.71
N SER A 126 -7.24 4.34 -35.67
CA SER A 126 -8.20 3.79 -34.70
C SER A 126 -7.79 4.01 -33.24
N ASP A 127 -6.49 4.01 -32.94
CA ASP A 127 -5.95 4.19 -31.59
C ASP A 127 -6.12 5.63 -31.09
N VAL A 128 -6.18 6.58 -32.04
CA VAL A 128 -6.21 8.02 -31.79
C VAL A 128 -7.63 8.60 -31.87
N THR A 129 -8.63 7.75 -32.06
CA THR A 129 -10.04 8.15 -31.98
C THR A 129 -10.49 8.32 -30.52
N LEU A 130 -11.64 8.96 -30.31
CA LEU A 130 -12.26 9.07 -28.99
C LEU A 130 -12.50 7.68 -28.37
N ASN A 131 -12.90 6.71 -29.18
CA ASN A 131 -13.06 5.32 -28.75
C ASN A 131 -11.73 4.70 -28.33
N GLY A 132 -10.64 4.96 -29.07
CA GLY A 132 -9.29 4.55 -28.72
C GLY A 132 -8.85 5.13 -27.38
N TYR A 133 -9.10 6.43 -27.15
CA TYR A 133 -8.83 7.07 -25.87
C TYR A 133 -9.61 6.45 -24.70
N ILE A 134 -10.91 6.17 -24.87
CA ILE A 134 -11.73 5.54 -23.83
C ILE A 134 -11.20 4.14 -23.52
N LYS A 135 -10.81 3.35 -24.54
CA LYS A 135 -10.19 2.03 -24.35
C LYS A 135 -8.88 2.14 -23.59
N HIS A 136 -8.01 3.09 -23.92
CA HIS A 136 -6.77 3.34 -23.18
C HIS A 136 -7.03 3.68 -21.72
N LYS A 137 -8.01 4.54 -21.45
CA LYS A 137 -8.40 4.89 -20.07
C LYS A 137 -8.94 3.67 -19.30
N LYS A 138 -9.74 2.82 -19.95
CA LYS A 138 -10.22 1.55 -19.35
C LYS A 138 -9.06 0.60 -19.07
N SER A 139 -8.11 0.47 -20.00
CA SER A 139 -6.92 -0.38 -19.83
C SER A 139 -6.00 0.13 -18.73
N ALA A 140 -5.84 1.44 -18.57
CA ALA A 140 -5.03 2.03 -17.51
C ALA A 140 -5.69 1.92 -16.12
N ALA A 141 -7.02 1.83 -16.08
CA ALA A 141 -7.77 1.59 -14.86
C ALA A 141 -7.99 0.10 -14.57
N ALA A 142 -7.68 -0.78 -15.53
CA ALA A 142 -7.74 -2.22 -15.32
C ALA A 142 -6.68 -2.64 -14.30
N PRO A 143 -6.94 -3.67 -13.50
CA PRO A 143 -5.93 -4.19 -12.58
C PRO A 143 -4.68 -4.58 -13.38
N ALA A 144 -3.51 -4.31 -12.79
CA ALA A 144 -2.26 -4.73 -13.40
C ALA A 144 -2.28 -6.26 -13.58
N PRO A 145 -1.81 -6.78 -14.73
CA PRO A 145 -1.65 -8.22 -14.88
C PRO A 145 -0.65 -8.69 -13.83
N LEU A 146 -1.10 -9.54 -12.90
CA LEU A 146 -0.26 -10.14 -11.88
C LEU A 146 0.28 -11.46 -12.42
N SER A 147 1.50 -11.80 -12.03
CA SER A 147 2.03 -13.15 -12.21
C SER A 147 1.39 -14.12 -11.21
N MET A 148 1.35 -15.42 -11.51
CA MET A 148 0.77 -16.41 -10.57
C MET A 148 1.40 -16.32 -9.17
N ARG A 149 2.71 -16.05 -9.09
CA ARG A 149 3.41 -15.87 -7.81
C ARG A 149 2.91 -14.65 -7.02
N GLU A 150 2.56 -13.57 -7.71
CA GLU A 150 2.00 -12.37 -7.07
C GLU A 150 0.55 -12.59 -6.63
N GLU A 151 -0.22 -13.36 -7.40
CA GLU A 151 -1.58 -13.76 -7.02
C GLU A 151 -1.58 -14.62 -5.75
N GLU A 152 -0.71 -15.64 -5.69
CA GLU A 152 -0.52 -16.49 -4.50
C GLU A 152 -0.14 -15.66 -3.27
N LEU A 153 0.85 -14.75 -3.41
CA LEU A 153 1.26 -13.86 -2.31
C LEU A 153 0.13 -12.93 -1.85
N GLN A 154 -0.73 -12.49 -2.77
CA GLN A 154 -1.87 -11.65 -2.42
C GLN A 154 -2.96 -12.44 -1.69
N GLU A 155 -3.16 -13.71 -2.04
CA GLU A 155 -4.10 -14.61 -1.36
C GLU A 155 -3.65 -14.93 0.07
N ILE A 156 -2.35 -15.20 0.26
CA ILE A 156 -1.76 -15.41 1.59
C ILE A 156 -1.99 -14.18 2.48
N LYS A 157 -1.65 -12.98 1.98
CA LYS A 157 -1.86 -11.73 2.73
C LYS A 157 -3.32 -11.48 3.10
N ARG A 158 -4.27 -11.81 2.21
CA ARG A 158 -5.71 -11.68 2.50
C ARG A 158 -6.15 -12.66 3.59
N THR A 159 -5.60 -13.88 3.57
CA THR A 159 -5.90 -14.90 4.56
C THR A 159 -5.33 -14.54 5.94
N GLU A 160 -4.09 -14.05 5.99
CA GLU A 160 -3.44 -13.61 7.23
C GLU A 160 -4.22 -12.48 7.93
N VAL A 161 -4.68 -11.48 7.19
CA VAL A 161 -5.49 -10.37 7.75
C VAL A 161 -6.80 -10.86 8.37
N ASN A 162 -7.40 -11.93 7.84
CA ASN A 162 -8.61 -12.51 8.42
C ASN A 162 -8.33 -13.33 9.68
N THR A 163 -7.12 -13.89 9.84
CA THR A 163 -6.76 -14.68 11.04
C THR A 163 -6.58 -13.82 12.29
N ASP A 164 -6.25 -12.52 12.15
CA ASP A 164 -6.12 -11.60 13.29
C ASP A 164 -7.47 -11.23 13.95
N ILE A 165 -8.60 -11.49 13.28
CA ILE A 165 -9.96 -11.17 13.77
C ILE A 165 -10.68 -12.44 14.29
N SER A 166 -9.95 -13.53 14.52
CA SER A 166 -10.53 -14.74 15.13
C SER A 166 -10.38 -14.71 16.65
N ILE A 167 -11.51 -14.75 17.37
CA ILE A 167 -11.60 -14.80 18.84
C ILE A 167 -11.27 -16.21 19.36
N ASP A 168 -10.32 -16.92 18.74
CA ASP A 168 -9.88 -18.23 19.18
C ASP A 168 -8.50 -18.11 19.83
N THR A 169 -8.48 -17.55 21.04
CA THR A 169 -7.29 -17.41 21.89
C THR A 169 -6.61 -18.77 22.19
N LYS A 170 -7.26 -19.88 21.86
CA LYS A 170 -6.76 -21.25 22.10
C LYS A 170 -5.54 -21.60 21.27
N GLN A 171 -5.33 -20.98 20.11
CA GLN A 171 -4.22 -21.34 19.22
C GLN A 171 -2.89 -20.66 19.59
N GLN A 172 -2.91 -19.62 20.44
CA GLN A 172 -1.70 -18.84 20.74
C GLN A 172 -0.82 -19.45 21.84
N THR A 173 -1.32 -20.44 22.57
CA THR A 173 -0.53 -21.17 23.57
C THR A 173 -0.68 -22.66 23.34
N LEU A 174 0.45 -23.39 23.34
CA LEU A 174 0.43 -24.85 23.42
C LEU A 174 -0.52 -25.27 24.56
N SER A 175 -1.39 -26.26 24.31
CA SER A 175 -2.35 -26.77 25.30
C SER A 175 -1.64 -27.01 26.64
N GLY A 176 -2.19 -26.48 27.73
CA GLY A 176 -1.60 -26.62 29.07
C GLY A 176 -1.37 -28.08 29.46
N VAL A 177 -0.28 -28.35 30.18
CA VAL A 177 0.06 -29.68 30.71
C VAL A 177 -0.59 -29.86 32.08
N ALA A 178 -1.31 -30.97 32.29
CA ALA A 178 -2.05 -31.24 33.52
C ALA A 178 -1.33 -32.30 34.38
N PHE A 179 -0.60 -31.88 35.41
CA PHE A 179 0.03 -32.78 36.37
C PHE A 179 -0.88 -33.11 37.57
N PRO A 180 -1.01 -34.38 37.98
CA PRO A 180 -1.75 -34.76 39.18
C PRO A 180 -1.11 -34.20 40.46
N ILE A 181 -1.94 -33.62 41.32
CA ILE A 181 -1.53 -33.11 42.64
C ILE A 181 -1.67 -34.21 43.69
N THR A 182 -0.61 -34.43 44.48
CA THR A 182 -0.60 -35.38 45.60
C THR A 182 -1.67 -35.08 46.66
N GLN A 183 -2.13 -36.10 47.36
CA GLN A 183 -3.19 -35.95 48.36
C GLN A 183 -2.77 -35.03 49.52
N ALA A 184 -1.49 -35.10 49.95
CA ALA A 184 -0.94 -34.20 50.97
C ALA A 184 -0.96 -32.74 50.51
N ALA A 185 -0.56 -32.45 49.28
CA ALA A 185 -0.62 -31.10 48.71
C ALA A 185 -2.07 -30.59 48.62
N LYS A 186 -3.02 -31.42 48.17
CA LYS A 186 -4.45 -31.06 48.15
C LYS A 186 -4.98 -30.72 49.54
N GLN A 187 -4.65 -31.52 50.55
CA GLN A 187 -5.05 -31.26 51.93
C GLN A 187 -4.48 -29.94 52.44
N THR A 188 -3.21 -29.63 52.18
CA THR A 188 -2.63 -28.35 52.60
C THR A 188 -3.26 -27.13 51.94
N ILE A 189 -3.73 -27.25 50.68
CA ILE A 189 -4.48 -26.18 50.03
C ILE A 189 -5.83 -25.95 50.74
N LEU A 190 -6.51 -27.03 51.13
CA LEU A 190 -7.77 -26.94 51.89
C LEU A 190 -7.53 -26.37 53.30
N ASP A 191 -6.46 -26.77 53.97
CA ASP A 191 -6.11 -26.26 55.30
C ASP A 191 -5.66 -24.80 55.25
N MET A 192 -4.96 -24.40 54.20
CA MET A 192 -4.66 -22.99 53.91
C MET A 192 -5.96 -22.20 53.68
N ALA A 193 -6.91 -22.75 52.91
CA ALA A 193 -8.22 -22.13 52.71
C ALA A 193 -9.04 -21.98 54.02
N ARG A 194 -8.83 -22.88 54.99
CA ARG A 194 -9.40 -22.80 56.35
C ARG A 194 -8.65 -21.84 57.28
N GLY A 195 -7.49 -21.32 56.86
CA GLY A 195 -6.69 -20.38 57.63
C GLY A 195 -5.65 -21.01 58.56
N SER A 196 -5.34 -22.30 58.41
CA SER A 196 -4.32 -22.98 59.22
C SER A 196 -2.89 -22.58 58.85
N TYR A 197 -2.67 -22.20 57.59
CA TYR A 197 -1.37 -21.81 57.05
C TYR A 197 -1.46 -20.52 56.24
N ASP A 198 -0.45 -19.66 56.34
CA ASP A 198 -0.31 -18.42 55.56
C ASP A 198 0.59 -18.62 54.33
N TYR A 199 1.48 -19.62 54.33
CA TYR A 199 2.40 -19.91 53.22
C TYR A 199 2.49 -21.41 52.93
N VAL A 200 2.36 -21.78 51.65
CA VAL A 200 2.51 -23.15 51.17
C VAL A 200 3.38 -23.18 49.92
N GLN A 201 4.30 -24.15 49.84
CA GLN A 201 5.21 -24.33 48.72
C GLN A 201 5.09 -25.72 48.11
N PHE A 202 5.05 -25.77 46.77
CA PHE A 202 5.02 -27.01 46.00
C PHE A 202 6.21 -27.15 45.06
N ARG A 203 6.56 -28.39 44.75
CA ARG A 203 7.50 -28.75 43.67
C ARG A 203 6.82 -29.68 42.68
N ILE A 204 7.24 -29.59 41.42
CA ILE A 204 6.95 -30.63 40.43
C ILE A 204 8.05 -31.67 40.54
N ASP A 205 7.65 -32.92 40.70
CA ASP A 205 8.53 -34.05 40.41
C ASP A 205 8.42 -34.36 38.91
N ILE A 206 9.55 -34.25 38.21
CA ILE A 206 9.62 -34.44 36.75
C ILE A 206 9.61 -35.94 36.41
N GLU A 207 10.09 -36.80 37.32
CA GLU A 207 10.15 -38.25 37.08
C GLU A 207 8.77 -38.89 37.31
N GLU A 208 8.06 -38.45 38.34
CA GLU A 208 6.71 -38.94 38.66
C GLU A 208 5.59 -38.13 37.97
N GLU A 209 5.92 -37.02 37.31
CA GLU A 209 4.98 -36.06 36.73
C GLU A 209 3.90 -35.58 37.73
N THR A 210 4.25 -35.46 39.01
CA THR A 210 3.30 -35.14 40.08
C THR A 210 3.71 -33.91 40.87
N ILE A 211 2.72 -33.21 41.44
CA ILE A 211 2.94 -32.02 42.27
C ILE A 211 2.97 -32.43 43.75
N HIS A 212 4.12 -32.22 44.38
CA HIS A 212 4.39 -32.56 45.78
C HIS A 212 4.45 -31.32 46.67
N LEU A 213 3.99 -31.47 47.92
CA LEU A 213 4.16 -30.48 48.97
C LEU A 213 5.61 -30.46 49.46
N VAL A 214 6.18 -29.27 49.61
CA VAL A 214 7.50 -29.09 50.23
C VAL A 214 7.37 -28.58 51.66
N CYS A 215 6.55 -27.56 51.87
CA CYS A 215 6.48 -26.84 53.14
C CYS A 215 5.13 -26.15 53.29
N ALA A 216 4.58 -26.14 54.52
CA ALA A 216 3.42 -25.38 54.92
C ALA A 216 3.70 -24.71 56.28
N GLU A 217 3.75 -23.37 56.31
CA GLU A 217 4.19 -22.60 57.48
C GLU A 217 3.45 -21.25 57.56
N ASN A 218 3.50 -20.62 58.74
CA ASN A 218 3.04 -19.24 58.94
C ASN A 218 4.23 -18.28 58.95
N ILE A 219 4.33 -17.46 57.90
CA ILE A 219 5.52 -16.64 57.64
C ILE A 219 5.09 -15.17 57.41
N PRO A 220 5.75 -14.18 58.06
CA PRO A 220 5.54 -12.77 57.76
C PRO A 220 6.13 -12.40 56.39
N LEU A 221 5.58 -11.37 55.73
CA LEU A 221 5.97 -10.94 54.39
C LEU A 221 7.49 -10.75 54.22
N GLU A 222 8.15 -10.20 55.24
CA GLU A 222 9.60 -9.94 55.24
C GLU A 222 10.46 -11.20 55.02
N LYS A 223 9.95 -12.37 55.45
CA LYS A 223 10.65 -13.65 55.34
C LYS A 223 10.29 -14.42 54.07
N LEU A 224 9.37 -13.92 53.24
CA LEU A 224 8.98 -14.55 51.98
C LEU A 224 10.17 -14.72 51.00
N PRO A 225 11.04 -13.71 50.78
CA PRO A 225 12.18 -13.86 49.86
C PRO A 225 13.15 -14.97 50.28
N SER A 226 13.30 -15.21 51.60
CA SER A 226 14.18 -16.27 52.11
C SER A 226 13.71 -17.69 51.80
N ARG A 227 12.45 -17.86 51.39
CA ARG A 227 11.86 -19.16 51.05
C ARG A 227 11.82 -19.44 49.55
N VAL A 228 12.20 -18.47 48.72
CA VAL A 228 12.34 -18.64 47.27
C VAL A 228 13.75 -19.18 46.99
N PRO A 229 13.89 -20.45 46.60
CA PRO A 229 15.19 -21.01 46.34
C PRO A 229 15.70 -20.56 44.97
N SER A 230 17.03 -20.52 44.81
CA SER A 230 17.69 -20.12 43.56
C SER A 230 18.00 -21.30 42.62
N ASP A 231 17.70 -22.53 43.04
CA ASP A 231 18.10 -23.76 42.34
C ASP A 231 17.07 -24.23 41.30
N ARG A 232 15.78 -24.26 41.69
CA ARG A 232 14.68 -24.81 40.89
C ARG A 232 13.42 -23.97 41.05
N GLY A 233 12.63 -23.93 39.97
CA GLY A 233 11.31 -23.32 40.00
C GLY A 233 10.40 -24.05 41.00
N ARG A 234 9.69 -23.27 41.82
CA ARG A 234 8.69 -23.77 42.77
C ARG A 234 7.40 -22.98 42.62
N TYR A 235 6.28 -23.61 42.99
CA TYR A 235 5.02 -22.89 43.12
C TYR A 235 4.84 -22.45 44.56
N HIS A 236 4.36 -21.22 44.73
CA HIS A 236 4.20 -20.59 46.02
C HIS A 236 2.77 -20.07 46.14
N LEU A 237 2.08 -20.45 47.21
CA LEU A 237 0.83 -19.85 47.61
C LEU A 237 1.07 -19.08 48.91
N TYR A 238 0.72 -17.80 48.93
CA TYR A 238 0.87 -16.95 50.09
C TYR A 238 -0.43 -16.17 50.36
N LYS A 239 -0.89 -16.19 51.61
CA LYS A 239 -2.02 -15.40 52.08
C LYS A 239 -1.54 -13.99 52.38
N PHE A 240 -1.67 -13.10 51.41
CA PHE A 240 -1.20 -11.72 51.53
C PHE A 240 -2.18 -10.87 52.36
N LYS A 241 -1.88 -10.72 53.65
CA LYS A 241 -2.60 -9.85 54.59
C LYS A 241 -2.18 -8.41 54.35
N HIS A 242 -3.08 -7.57 53.82
CA HIS A 242 -2.81 -6.16 53.59
C HIS A 242 -4.06 -5.31 53.77
N THR A 243 -3.85 -4.04 54.09
CA THR A 243 -4.93 -3.04 54.15
C THR A 243 -5.02 -2.36 52.78
N HIS A 244 -6.15 -2.52 52.10
CA HIS A 244 -6.44 -1.82 50.85
C HIS A 244 -7.59 -0.84 51.12
N GLU A 245 -7.36 0.45 50.83
CA GLU A 245 -8.37 1.52 50.99
C GLU A 245 -8.99 1.65 52.40
N GLY A 246 -8.25 1.26 53.44
CA GLY A 246 -8.68 1.36 54.84
C GLY A 246 -9.34 0.11 55.41
N ASP A 247 -9.67 -0.87 54.56
CA ASP A 247 -10.21 -2.16 54.97
C ASP A 247 -9.11 -3.23 55.06
N TYR A 248 -9.09 -3.97 56.17
CA TYR A 248 -8.17 -5.09 56.38
C TYR A 248 -8.64 -6.30 55.56
N MET A 249 -7.86 -6.69 54.55
CA MET A 249 -8.18 -7.81 53.67
C MET A 249 -7.22 -8.98 53.86
N GLU A 250 -7.80 -10.17 54.07
CA GLU A 250 -7.07 -11.44 54.07
C GLU A 250 -7.52 -12.32 52.90
N ASN A 251 -7.15 -11.96 51.67
CA ASN A 251 -7.56 -12.72 50.50
C ASN A 251 -6.58 -13.85 50.17
N ILE A 252 -7.09 -15.08 50.19
CA ILE A 252 -6.59 -16.17 49.34
C ILE A 252 -7.50 -16.08 48.12
N GLY A 253 -6.96 -15.64 46.97
CA GLY A 253 -7.76 -15.28 45.78
C GLY A 253 -8.98 -16.17 45.59
N LYS A 254 -10.16 -15.66 45.93
CA LYS A 254 -11.42 -16.31 45.60
C LYS A 254 -11.68 -15.97 44.14
N ASN A 255 -11.67 -16.98 43.28
CA ASN A 255 -12.30 -16.83 41.97
C ASN A 255 -13.78 -16.51 42.22
N SER A 256 -14.18 -15.32 41.77
CA SER A 256 -15.60 -15.01 41.53
C SER A 256 -16.05 -15.67 40.24
#